data_AF-A0A542ZXT1-F1
#
_entry.id   AF-A0A542ZXT1-F1
#
_cell.length_a   1.000
_cell.length_b   1.000
_cell.length_c   1.000
_cell.angle_alpha   90.00
_cell.angle_beta   90.00
_cell.angle_gamma   90.00
#
_symmetry.space_group_name_H-M   'P 1'
#
loop_
_entity.id
_entity.type
_entity.pdbx_description
1 polymer ?
#
loop_
_entity_poly.entity_id
_entity_poly.type
_entity_poly.pdbx_seq_one_letter_code
_entity_poly.pdbx_strand_id
1 'polypeptide(L)'
;MRTWELSGGRVARSLGALALALALILGVTCVTSTSAVALSNSDGRARLLKELNDLLVKQGLRPLTPSPALTSVAQKWTAQQYRQNTLAHNPKVGSLIPKNWRSWGENVGWALGYANNAVTIHQGWVDSPGHYANMTASKFTHVGIGYVEGKNGAYATQVFATYPGSSSPAVKSVKPKKVKAGKTVRITIKGRSLGGVTRVKIGGRQAKIVKKSSKKLVVRVKLPAGKLQVRVRTGLGWSAATSKSRVTVR
;
A
#
# COMPACT_ATOMS: atom_id res chain seq x y z
N MET A 1 57.43 -35.38 37.05
CA MET A 1 58.53 -34.69 36.35
C MET A 1 58.08 -33.28 35.96
N ARG A 2 58.69 -32.27 36.59
CA ARG A 2 58.86 -30.84 36.23
C ARG A 2 57.61 -30.04 35.80
N THR A 3 56.91 -29.32 36.69
CA THR A 3 57.20 -27.98 37.31
C THR A 3 57.51 -26.86 36.32
N TRP A 4 56.63 -25.86 36.24
CA TRP A 4 57.00 -24.43 36.15
C TRP A 4 55.97 -23.62 36.99
N GLU A 5 56.41 -23.21 38.18
CA GLU A 5 55.88 -22.09 38.97
C GLU A 5 56.50 -20.77 38.49
N LEU A 6 55.76 -19.66 38.65
CA LEU A 6 56.23 -18.36 39.16
C LEU A 6 55.01 -17.79 39.92
N SER A 7 54.95 -17.74 41.26
CA SER A 7 55.63 -16.83 42.20
C SER A 7 55.51 -15.35 41.77
N GLY A 8 54.98 -14.40 42.55
CA GLY A 8 54.50 -14.38 43.92
C GLY A 8 54.21 -12.92 44.34
N GLY A 9 53.67 -12.69 45.55
CA GLY A 9 53.70 -11.37 46.20
C GLY A 9 52.50 -11.09 47.11
N ARG A 10 52.77 -10.80 48.39
CA ARG A 10 51.85 -10.77 49.54
C ARG A 10 51.43 -9.33 49.96
N VAL A 11 50.17 -9.21 50.40
CA VAL A 11 49.63 -8.65 51.68
C VAL A 11 50.01 -7.23 52.18
N ALA A 12 49.00 -6.37 52.41
CA ALA A 12 48.70 -5.57 53.64
C ALA A 12 47.45 -4.66 53.40
N ARG A 13 46.33 -4.77 54.15
CA ARG A 13 45.90 -3.98 55.35
C ARG A 13 46.27 -2.48 55.26
N SER A 14 45.43 -1.46 55.50
CA SER A 14 44.07 -1.29 56.04
C SER A 14 43.66 0.21 55.94
N LEU A 15 42.36 0.49 55.87
CA LEU A 15 41.59 1.69 56.29
C LEU A 15 42.03 3.11 55.87
N GLY A 16 41.18 3.75 55.04
CA GLY A 16 41.11 5.20 54.88
C GLY A 16 39.74 5.58 54.32
N ALA A 17 38.87 6.14 55.15
CA ALA A 17 37.60 6.73 54.73
C ALA A 17 37.86 8.12 54.13
N LEU A 18 37.26 8.44 52.97
CA LEU A 18 36.64 9.74 52.71
C LEU A 18 35.80 9.67 51.42
N ALA A 19 34.59 10.22 51.52
CA ALA A 19 33.57 10.20 50.48
C ALA A 19 33.94 11.08 49.28
N LEU A 20 33.61 10.61 48.06
CA LEU A 20 33.14 11.47 46.99
C LEU A 20 32.12 10.70 46.15
N ALA A 21 30.90 11.19 46.13
CA ALA A 21 29.80 10.64 45.38
C ALA A 21 30.04 10.77 43.87
N LEU A 22 29.91 9.66 43.14
CA LEU A 22 29.50 9.71 41.74
C LEU A 22 28.53 8.56 41.50
N ALA A 23 27.24 8.89 41.53
CA ALA A 23 26.18 7.97 41.16
C ALA A 23 26.32 7.64 39.67
N LEU A 24 26.94 6.51 39.35
CA LEU A 24 26.87 5.94 38.01
C LEU A 24 25.50 5.29 37.87
N ILE A 25 24.51 6.08 37.45
CA ILE A 25 23.22 5.58 37.02
C ILE A 25 23.47 4.73 35.77
N LEU A 26 23.62 3.42 35.96
CA LEU A 26 23.39 2.43 34.91
C LEU A 26 21.89 2.45 34.59
N GLY A 27 21.49 3.47 33.84
CA GLY A 27 20.21 3.50 33.15
C GLY A 27 20.24 2.41 32.11
N VAL A 28 19.75 1.22 32.48
CA VAL A 28 19.33 0.20 31.53
C VAL A 28 18.17 0.80 30.75
N THR A 29 18.49 1.49 29.65
CA THR A 29 17.49 1.84 28.66
C THR A 29 17.13 0.54 27.96
N CYS A 30 15.97 -0.01 28.34
CA CYS A 30 15.29 -1.00 27.53
C CYS A 30 14.93 -0.31 26.21
N VAL A 31 15.80 -0.42 25.21
CA VAL A 31 15.47 -0.03 23.85
C VAL A 31 14.43 -1.04 23.37
N THR A 32 13.16 -0.65 23.44
CA THR A 32 12.07 -1.45 22.85
C THR A 32 12.31 -1.54 21.35
N SER A 33 12.83 -2.67 20.87
CA SER A 33 13.11 -2.96 19.45
C SER A 33 11.83 -3.24 18.65
N THR A 34 10.83 -2.36 18.71
CA THR A 34 9.55 -2.54 18.01
C THR A 34 9.60 -2.22 16.50
N SER A 35 10.75 -1.88 15.94
CA SER A 35 10.84 -1.31 14.58
C SER A 35 11.19 -2.31 13.45
N ALA A 36 11.75 -3.48 13.74
CA ALA A 36 12.20 -4.41 12.69
C ALA A 36 11.03 -5.14 11.99
N VAL A 37 10.01 -5.55 12.76
CA VAL A 37 8.84 -6.28 12.23
C VAL A 37 7.94 -5.40 11.36
N ALA A 38 7.84 -4.11 11.68
CA ALA A 38 7.03 -3.16 10.91
C ALA A 38 7.64 -2.84 9.54
N LEU A 39 8.98 -2.72 9.46
CA LEU A 39 9.73 -2.46 8.22
C LEU A 39 9.73 -3.69 7.28
N SER A 40 9.96 -4.89 7.81
CA SER A 40 9.88 -6.15 7.04
C SER A 40 8.48 -6.37 6.44
N ASN A 41 7.41 -6.03 7.19
CA ASN A 41 6.04 -6.19 6.70
C ASN A 41 5.66 -5.23 5.56
N SER A 42 6.15 -3.98 5.58
CA SER A 42 5.94 -3.05 4.46
C SER A 42 6.68 -3.49 3.21
N ASP A 43 7.89 -4.03 3.37
CA ASP A 43 8.76 -4.42 2.27
C ASP A 43 8.27 -5.69 1.58
N GLY A 44 7.89 -6.73 2.34
CA GLY A 44 7.33 -7.96 1.78
C GLY A 44 6.03 -7.73 1.02
N ARG A 45 5.12 -6.91 1.58
CA ARG A 45 3.87 -6.53 0.89
C ARG A 45 4.13 -5.74 -0.39
N ALA A 46 5.04 -4.76 -0.36
CA ALA A 46 5.39 -3.97 -1.53
C ALA A 46 6.03 -4.87 -2.61
N ARG A 47 6.88 -5.81 -2.20
CA ARG A 47 7.48 -6.81 -3.08
C ARG A 47 6.43 -7.66 -3.78
N LEU A 48 5.49 -8.26 -3.03
CA LEU A 48 4.40 -9.06 -3.60
C LEU A 48 3.53 -8.28 -4.60
N LEU A 49 3.24 -7.01 -4.30
CA LEU A 49 2.48 -6.16 -5.22
C LEU A 49 3.24 -5.91 -6.53
N LYS A 50 4.55 -5.68 -6.43
CA LYS A 50 5.42 -5.49 -7.60
C LYS A 50 5.42 -6.75 -8.47
N GLU A 51 5.71 -7.92 -7.88
CA GLU A 51 5.76 -9.19 -8.63
C GLU A 51 4.42 -9.49 -9.32
N LEU A 52 3.29 -9.32 -8.62
CA LEU A 52 1.95 -9.48 -9.20
C LEU A 52 1.72 -8.56 -10.40
N ASN A 53 2.04 -7.27 -10.27
CA ASN A 53 1.79 -6.33 -11.37
C ASN A 53 2.78 -6.50 -12.53
N ASP A 54 4.02 -6.92 -12.27
CA ASP A 54 4.99 -7.26 -13.31
C ASP A 54 4.53 -8.51 -14.08
N LEU A 55 4.01 -9.53 -13.39
CA LEU A 55 3.37 -10.69 -14.02
C LEU A 55 2.23 -10.26 -14.93
N LEU A 56 1.33 -9.40 -14.45
CA LEU A 56 0.20 -8.92 -15.25
C LEU A 56 0.67 -8.18 -16.51
N VAL A 57 1.66 -7.30 -16.39
CA VAL A 57 2.23 -6.58 -17.54
C VAL A 57 2.85 -7.55 -18.54
N LYS A 58 3.62 -8.54 -18.08
CA LYS A 58 4.21 -9.59 -18.94
C LYS A 58 3.14 -10.38 -19.70
N GLN A 59 1.97 -10.58 -19.11
CA GLN A 59 0.82 -11.24 -19.74
C GLN A 59 -0.05 -10.30 -20.59
N GLY A 60 0.35 -9.04 -20.80
CA GLY A 60 -0.45 -8.05 -21.54
C GLY A 60 -1.71 -7.58 -20.81
N LEU A 61 -1.82 -7.87 -19.51
CA LEU A 61 -2.94 -7.51 -18.66
C LEU A 61 -2.70 -6.15 -17.99
N ARG A 62 -3.80 -5.56 -17.50
CA ARG A 62 -3.73 -4.29 -16.77
C ARG A 62 -3.29 -4.55 -15.32
N PRO A 63 -2.31 -3.79 -14.79
CA PRO A 63 -1.97 -3.85 -13.37
C PRO A 63 -3.19 -3.63 -12.48
N LEU A 64 -3.24 -4.36 -11.36
CA LEU A 64 -4.27 -4.19 -10.34
C LEU A 64 -3.94 -3.00 -9.45
N THR A 65 -5.00 -2.33 -8.99
CA THR A 65 -4.84 -1.20 -8.08
C THR A 65 -4.80 -1.66 -6.63
N PRO A 66 -3.78 -1.28 -5.85
CA PRO A 66 -3.78 -1.51 -4.41
C PRO A 66 -4.94 -0.76 -3.73
N SER A 67 -5.71 -1.46 -2.91
CA SER A 67 -6.84 -0.93 -2.14
C SER A 67 -6.55 -1.01 -0.64
N PRO A 68 -6.41 0.12 0.08
CA PRO A 68 -6.17 0.10 1.52
C PRO A 68 -7.23 -0.68 2.33
N ALA A 69 -8.48 -0.66 1.89
CA ALA A 69 -9.55 -1.40 2.54
C ALA A 69 -9.40 -2.92 2.36
N LEU A 70 -9.06 -3.38 1.15
CA LEU A 70 -8.77 -4.80 0.91
C LEU A 70 -7.49 -5.22 1.66
N THR A 71 -6.46 -4.36 1.67
CA THR A 71 -5.21 -4.57 2.41
C THR A 71 -5.48 -4.73 3.90
N SER A 72 -6.40 -3.96 4.48
CA SER A 72 -6.77 -4.13 5.90
C SER A 72 -7.36 -5.50 6.18
N VAL A 73 -8.25 -5.98 5.31
CA VAL A 73 -8.84 -7.33 5.41
C VAL A 73 -7.76 -8.41 5.27
N ALA A 74 -6.95 -8.33 4.22
CA ALA A 74 -5.87 -9.27 3.95
C ALA A 74 -4.87 -9.30 5.13
N GLN A 75 -4.39 -8.15 5.59
CA GLN A 75 -3.42 -8.04 6.67
C GLN A 75 -3.94 -8.63 7.99
N LYS A 76 -5.21 -8.38 8.34
CA LYS A 76 -5.81 -8.96 9.56
C LYS A 76 -5.85 -10.48 9.48
N TRP A 77 -6.20 -11.02 8.31
CA TRP A 77 -6.22 -12.46 8.08
C TRP A 77 -4.82 -13.08 8.08
N THR A 78 -3.86 -12.46 7.40
CA THR A 78 -2.46 -12.89 7.42
C THR A 78 -1.90 -12.92 8.85
N ALA A 79 -2.19 -11.90 9.66
CA ALA A 79 -1.77 -11.87 11.06
C ALA A 79 -2.45 -12.96 11.91
N GLN A 80 -3.70 -13.30 11.60
CA GLN A 80 -4.39 -14.42 12.25
C GLN A 80 -3.74 -15.76 11.89
N GLN A 81 -3.51 -16.02 10.60
CA GLN A 81 -2.80 -17.21 10.10
C GLN A 81 -1.43 -17.38 10.76
N TYR A 82 -0.64 -16.29 10.81
CA TYR A 82 0.66 -16.28 11.48
C TYR A 82 0.57 -16.63 12.98
N ARG A 83 -0.39 -16.03 13.71
CA ARG A 83 -0.58 -16.31 15.15
C ARG A 83 -1.03 -17.74 15.42
N GLN A 84 -1.86 -18.29 14.55
CA GLN A 84 -2.41 -19.64 14.67
C GLN A 84 -1.51 -20.71 14.05
N ASN A 85 -0.42 -20.29 13.39
CA ASN A 85 0.47 -21.15 12.61
C ASN A 85 -0.31 -22.07 11.65
N THR A 86 -1.24 -21.49 10.90
CA THR A 86 -2.13 -22.22 9.99
C THR A 86 -2.23 -21.48 8.67
N LEU A 87 -2.38 -22.23 7.58
CA LEU A 87 -2.63 -21.70 6.24
C LEU A 87 -4.06 -22.06 5.83
N ALA A 88 -4.94 -21.06 5.77
CA ALA A 88 -6.36 -21.27 5.49
C ALA A 88 -6.97 -20.05 4.80
N HIS A 89 -7.98 -20.28 3.98
CA HIS A 89 -8.78 -19.21 3.39
C HIS A 89 -9.62 -18.48 4.43
N ASN A 90 -9.82 -17.17 4.23
CA ASN A 90 -10.69 -16.37 5.11
C ASN A 90 -12.17 -16.64 4.78
N PRO A 91 -12.96 -17.22 5.70
CA PRO A 91 -14.35 -17.57 5.41
C PRO A 91 -15.26 -16.34 5.26
N LYS A 92 -14.76 -15.13 5.56
CA LYS A 92 -15.55 -13.90 5.65
C LYS A 92 -15.15 -12.82 4.65
N VAL A 93 -14.23 -13.07 3.69
CA VAL A 93 -13.74 -12.03 2.74
C VAL A 93 -14.89 -11.20 2.17
N GLY A 94 -15.87 -11.85 1.53
CA GLY A 94 -16.97 -11.16 0.84
C GLY A 94 -17.81 -10.23 1.74
N SER A 95 -17.88 -10.52 3.04
CA SER A 95 -18.58 -9.68 4.03
C SER A 95 -17.71 -8.56 4.61
N LEU A 96 -16.38 -8.73 4.59
CA LEU A 96 -15.42 -7.80 5.19
C LEU A 96 -14.89 -6.75 4.21
N ILE A 97 -14.86 -7.06 2.91
CA ILE A 97 -14.45 -6.11 1.88
C ILE A 97 -15.54 -5.05 1.63
N PRO A 98 -15.20 -3.84 1.14
CA PRO A 98 -16.18 -2.81 0.83
C PRO A 98 -17.38 -3.32 0.00
N LYS A 99 -18.59 -2.88 0.36
CA LYS A 99 -19.82 -3.25 -0.37
C LYS A 99 -19.75 -2.85 -1.86
N ASN A 100 -20.61 -3.45 -2.68
CA ASN A 100 -20.73 -3.25 -4.14
C ASN A 100 -19.58 -3.84 -4.98
N TRP A 101 -18.90 -4.86 -4.46
CA TRP A 101 -18.04 -5.71 -5.29
C TRP A 101 -18.90 -6.56 -6.25
N ARG A 102 -18.36 -6.89 -7.43
CA ARG A 102 -19.01 -7.78 -8.42
C ARG A 102 -18.46 -9.20 -8.42
N SER A 103 -17.19 -9.34 -8.07
CA SER A 103 -16.49 -10.60 -7.85
C SER A 103 -15.39 -10.32 -6.85
N TRP A 104 -14.99 -11.34 -6.08
CA TRP A 104 -13.78 -11.32 -5.28
C TRP A 104 -13.02 -12.66 -5.46
N GLY A 105 -11.78 -12.70 -4.98
CA GLY A 105 -10.96 -13.91 -4.94
C GLY A 105 -9.90 -13.77 -3.84
N GLU A 106 -9.31 -14.89 -3.43
CA GLU A 106 -8.27 -14.91 -2.41
C GLU A 106 -7.17 -15.90 -2.77
N ASN A 107 -5.91 -15.49 -2.57
CA ASN A 107 -4.78 -16.40 -2.50
C ASN A 107 -4.16 -16.30 -1.10
N VAL A 108 -3.75 -17.42 -0.53
CA VAL A 108 -2.97 -17.48 0.72
C VAL A 108 -1.67 -18.22 0.47
N GLY A 109 -0.59 -17.85 1.16
CA GLY A 109 0.69 -18.50 0.96
C GLY A 109 1.59 -18.40 2.19
N TRP A 110 2.53 -19.33 2.27
CA TRP A 110 3.53 -19.41 3.33
C TRP A 110 4.87 -19.85 2.76
N ALA A 111 5.97 -19.31 3.30
CA ALA A 111 7.31 -19.76 3.02
C ALA A 111 8.23 -19.51 4.22
N LEU A 112 9.24 -20.36 4.39
CA LEU A 112 10.24 -20.25 5.46
C LEU A 112 11.61 -20.66 4.93
N GLY A 113 12.66 -19.96 5.37
CA GLY A 113 14.05 -20.33 5.11
C GLY A 113 14.59 -19.87 3.75
N TYR A 114 13.86 -19.07 2.99
CA TYR A 114 14.34 -18.54 1.72
C TYR A 114 14.96 -17.16 1.87
N ALA A 115 15.93 -16.85 1.00
CA ALA A 115 16.54 -15.52 0.92
C ALA A 115 15.51 -14.40 0.71
N ASN A 116 14.38 -14.72 0.05
CA ASN A 116 13.24 -13.82 -0.03
C ASN A 116 11.91 -14.62 0.01
N ASN A 117 11.36 -14.80 1.20
CA ASN A 117 10.12 -15.56 1.38
C ASN A 117 8.94 -14.96 0.60
N ALA A 118 8.85 -13.63 0.45
CA ALA A 118 7.80 -12.99 -0.35
C ALA A 118 7.85 -13.41 -1.83
N VAL A 119 9.04 -13.43 -2.44
CA VAL A 119 9.22 -13.90 -3.83
C VAL A 119 8.89 -15.37 -3.96
N THR A 120 9.34 -16.19 -3.00
CA THR A 120 9.02 -17.62 -2.98
C THR A 120 7.51 -17.86 -2.91
N ILE A 121 6.80 -17.12 -2.05
CA ILE A 121 5.33 -17.20 -1.98
C ILE A 121 4.69 -16.82 -3.31
N HIS A 122 5.15 -15.73 -3.93
CA HIS A 122 4.62 -15.32 -5.24
C HIS A 122 4.82 -16.41 -6.30
N GLN A 123 6.02 -17.00 -6.37
CA GLN A 123 6.31 -18.09 -7.29
C GLN A 123 5.42 -19.30 -7.01
N GLY A 124 5.21 -19.67 -5.75
CA GLY A 124 4.26 -20.74 -5.38
C GLY A 124 2.82 -20.46 -5.83
N TRP A 125 2.38 -19.20 -5.86
CA TRP A 125 1.10 -18.83 -6.48
C TRP A 125 1.14 -18.90 -8.00
N VAL A 126 2.29 -18.64 -8.64
CA VAL A 126 2.44 -18.76 -10.09
C VAL A 126 2.34 -20.23 -10.53
N ASP A 127 2.99 -21.11 -9.78
CA ASP A 127 3.08 -22.55 -10.11
C ASP A 127 1.79 -23.32 -9.77
N SER A 128 0.85 -22.69 -9.06
CA SER A 128 -0.43 -23.27 -8.69
C SER A 128 -1.55 -22.78 -9.61
N PRO A 129 -2.20 -23.66 -10.41
CA PRO A 129 -3.22 -23.25 -11.38
C PRO A 129 -4.37 -22.41 -10.80
N GLY A 130 -4.87 -22.78 -9.61
CA GLY A 130 -5.95 -22.04 -8.94
C GLY A 130 -5.53 -20.64 -8.50
N HIS A 131 -4.34 -20.50 -7.91
CA HIS A 131 -3.81 -19.21 -7.50
C HIS A 131 -3.44 -18.33 -8.71
N TYR A 132 -2.84 -18.92 -9.74
CA TYR A 132 -2.51 -18.23 -10.99
C TYR A 132 -3.77 -17.71 -11.70
N ALA A 133 -4.84 -18.50 -11.73
CA ALA A 133 -6.13 -18.08 -12.28
C ALA A 133 -6.69 -16.87 -11.54
N ASN A 134 -6.57 -16.80 -10.20
CA ASN A 134 -6.95 -15.60 -9.44
C ASN A 134 -6.08 -14.39 -9.80
N MET A 135 -4.75 -14.55 -9.88
CA MET A 135 -3.83 -13.44 -10.18
C MET A 135 -4.07 -12.86 -11.57
N THR A 136 -4.35 -13.70 -12.57
CA THR A 136 -4.45 -13.30 -13.98
C THR A 136 -5.89 -13.06 -14.46
N ALA A 137 -6.90 -13.24 -13.61
CA ALA A 137 -8.29 -12.99 -13.97
C ALA A 137 -8.53 -11.51 -14.30
N SER A 138 -8.75 -11.22 -15.59
CA SER A 138 -8.97 -9.87 -16.12
C SER A 138 -10.19 -9.12 -15.53
N LYS A 139 -11.10 -9.85 -14.89
CA LYS A 139 -12.25 -9.29 -14.17
C LYS A 139 -11.83 -8.52 -12.92
N PHE A 140 -10.72 -8.87 -12.27
CA PHE A 140 -10.27 -8.20 -11.08
C PHE A 140 -9.63 -6.85 -11.40
N THR A 141 -9.73 -5.95 -10.44
CA THR A 141 -9.40 -4.55 -10.67
C THR A 141 -8.65 -3.91 -9.52
N HIS A 142 -8.85 -4.47 -8.33
CA HIS A 142 -8.18 -4.06 -7.11
C HIS A 142 -7.61 -5.28 -6.42
N VAL A 143 -6.55 -5.06 -5.68
CA VAL A 143 -5.93 -6.05 -4.81
C VAL A 143 -5.64 -5.42 -3.46
N GLY A 144 -5.81 -6.18 -2.39
CA GLY A 144 -5.23 -5.91 -1.08
C GLY A 144 -4.25 -7.01 -0.74
N ILE A 145 -3.11 -6.68 -0.16
CA ILE A 145 -2.10 -7.67 0.20
C ILE A 145 -1.78 -7.55 1.68
N GLY A 146 -1.84 -8.66 2.40
CA GLY A 146 -1.34 -8.83 3.76
C GLY A 146 -0.01 -9.58 3.73
N TYR A 147 0.91 -9.21 4.62
CA TYR A 147 2.18 -9.90 4.81
C TYR A 147 2.60 -9.84 6.28
N VAL A 148 3.00 -10.97 6.86
CA VAL A 148 3.60 -11.04 8.20
C VAL A 148 4.75 -12.03 8.14
N GLU A 149 5.93 -11.62 8.60
CA GLU A 149 7.10 -12.48 8.66
C GLU A 149 7.74 -12.48 10.07
N GLY A 150 8.20 -13.64 10.48
CA GLY A 150 8.91 -13.84 11.74
C GLY A 150 9.38 -15.27 11.89
N LYS A 151 9.58 -15.72 13.13
CA LYS A 151 10.14 -17.06 13.44
C LYS A 151 9.38 -18.24 12.82
N ASN A 152 8.08 -18.08 12.59
CA ASN A 152 7.22 -19.10 11.99
C ASN A 152 7.19 -19.01 10.45
N GLY A 153 8.11 -18.27 9.83
CA GLY A 153 8.12 -17.99 8.39
C GLY A 153 7.29 -16.77 8.02
N ALA A 154 7.19 -16.53 6.72
CA ALA A 154 6.35 -15.50 6.15
C ALA A 154 4.99 -16.08 5.76
N TYR A 155 3.92 -15.39 6.13
CA TYR A 155 2.57 -15.64 5.66
C TYR A 155 2.14 -14.45 4.80
N ALA A 156 1.37 -14.72 3.75
CA ALA A 156 0.80 -13.69 2.91
C ALA A 156 -0.63 -14.02 2.48
N THR A 157 -1.39 -12.97 2.18
CA THR A 157 -2.74 -13.09 1.63
C THR A 157 -2.94 -12.03 0.55
N GLN A 158 -3.43 -12.42 -0.62
CA GLN A 158 -3.94 -11.51 -1.65
C GLN A 158 -5.47 -11.58 -1.63
N VAL A 159 -6.13 -10.43 -1.51
CA VAL A 159 -7.59 -10.30 -1.68
C VAL A 159 -7.85 -9.49 -2.94
N PHE A 160 -8.50 -10.11 -3.91
CA PHE A 160 -8.86 -9.50 -5.18
C PHE A 160 -10.32 -9.04 -5.18
N ALA A 161 -10.61 -7.96 -5.89
CA ALA A 161 -12.00 -7.54 -6.10
C ALA A 161 -12.23 -6.80 -7.42
N THR A 162 -13.44 -6.95 -7.93
CA THR A 162 -13.99 -6.14 -9.01
C THR A 162 -14.89 -5.06 -8.43
N TYR A 163 -14.49 -3.80 -8.56
CA TYR A 163 -15.33 -2.66 -8.20
C TYR A 163 -15.72 -1.86 -9.45
N PRO A 164 -17.00 -1.46 -9.60
CA PRO A 164 -17.40 -0.56 -10.67
C PRO A 164 -16.70 0.80 -10.50
N GLY A 165 -15.89 1.19 -11.50
CA GLY A 165 -15.15 2.46 -11.49
C GLY A 165 -13.63 2.33 -11.31
N SER A 166 -13.05 1.19 -11.66
CA SER A 166 -11.63 0.85 -11.50
C SER A 166 -10.73 1.08 -12.72
N SER A 167 -11.26 1.69 -13.78
CA SER A 167 -10.39 2.31 -14.79
C SER A 167 -9.94 3.67 -14.29
N SER A 168 -8.69 4.06 -14.57
CA SER A 168 -8.20 5.42 -14.32
C SER A 168 -9.27 6.42 -14.75
N PRO A 169 -9.55 7.45 -13.93
CA PRO A 169 -10.67 8.35 -14.17
C PRO A 169 -10.60 8.87 -15.60
N ALA A 170 -11.70 8.77 -16.33
CA ALA A 170 -11.71 9.18 -17.74
C ALA A 170 -12.57 10.43 -17.87
N VAL A 171 -11.96 11.57 -18.19
CA VAL A 171 -12.69 12.80 -18.51
C VAL A 171 -13.19 12.71 -19.94
N LYS A 172 -14.51 12.66 -20.11
CA LYS A 172 -15.18 12.59 -21.42
C LYS A 172 -15.60 13.97 -21.92
N SER A 173 -15.95 14.89 -21.02
CA SER A 173 -16.21 16.29 -21.38
C SER A 173 -16.07 17.22 -20.18
N VAL A 174 -15.82 18.49 -20.50
CA VAL A 174 -15.69 19.60 -19.56
C VAL A 174 -16.60 20.73 -20.05
N LYS A 175 -17.44 21.27 -19.16
CA LYS A 175 -18.33 22.41 -19.45
C LYS A 175 -18.28 23.44 -18.30
N PRO A 176 -18.28 24.75 -18.60
CA PRO A 176 -18.15 25.34 -19.93
C PRO A 176 -16.74 25.12 -20.52
N LYS A 177 -16.62 25.20 -21.86
CA LYS A 177 -15.34 25.05 -22.58
C LYS A 177 -14.52 26.33 -22.63
N LYS A 178 -15.16 27.48 -22.46
CA LYS A 178 -14.57 28.82 -22.41
C LYS A 178 -15.03 29.49 -21.12
N VAL A 179 -14.11 30.14 -20.38
CA VAL A 179 -14.41 30.88 -19.14
C VAL A 179 -13.58 32.15 -19.05
N LYS A 180 -14.00 33.09 -18.20
CA LYS A 180 -13.26 34.33 -17.95
C LYS A 180 -12.11 34.12 -16.96
N ALA A 181 -10.95 34.74 -17.22
CA ALA A 181 -9.81 34.75 -16.32
C ALA A 181 -10.10 35.52 -15.02
N GLY A 182 -9.31 35.25 -13.97
CA GLY A 182 -9.32 36.07 -12.74
C GLY A 182 -10.51 35.86 -11.80
N LYS A 183 -11.55 35.12 -12.20
CA LYS A 183 -12.70 34.80 -11.33
C LYS A 183 -12.72 33.31 -10.93
N THR A 184 -13.38 33.01 -9.81
CA THR A 184 -13.68 31.63 -9.42
C THR A 184 -14.80 31.10 -10.31
N VAL A 185 -14.50 30.08 -11.11
CA VAL A 185 -15.44 29.51 -12.08
C VAL A 185 -15.93 28.14 -11.64
N ARG A 186 -17.18 27.82 -11.99
CA ARG A 186 -17.77 26.49 -11.76
C ARG A 186 -17.63 25.65 -13.03
N ILE A 187 -16.97 24.49 -12.93
CA ILE A 187 -16.74 23.58 -14.04
C ILE A 187 -17.40 22.23 -13.76
N THR A 188 -18.20 21.76 -14.71
CA THR A 188 -18.77 20.41 -14.74
C THR A 188 -17.88 19.51 -15.57
N ILE A 189 -17.47 18.38 -14.98
CA ILE A 189 -16.66 17.35 -15.63
C ILE A 189 -17.51 16.09 -15.73
N LYS A 190 -17.80 15.62 -16.94
CA LYS A 190 -18.46 14.32 -17.16
C LYS A 190 -17.43 13.28 -17.57
N GLY A 191 -17.63 12.04 -17.14
CA GLY A 191 -16.64 10.99 -17.34
C GLY A 191 -17.05 9.63 -16.83
N ARG A 192 -16.05 8.76 -16.66
CA ARG A 192 -16.17 7.45 -16.02
C ARG A 192 -15.25 7.41 -14.79
N SER A 193 -15.60 6.55 -13.83
CA SER A 193 -14.78 6.30 -12.64
C SER A 193 -14.50 7.56 -11.80
N LEU A 194 -15.48 8.47 -11.71
CA LEU A 194 -15.32 9.76 -10.99
C LEU A 194 -15.75 9.70 -9.51
N GLY A 195 -16.31 8.57 -9.05
CA GLY A 195 -16.84 8.43 -7.68
C GLY A 195 -15.75 8.40 -6.62
N GLY A 196 -14.59 7.82 -6.94
CA GLY A 196 -13.42 7.73 -6.06
C GLY A 196 -12.46 8.93 -6.15
N VAL A 197 -12.92 10.06 -6.66
CA VAL A 197 -12.05 11.22 -6.89
C VAL A 197 -11.62 11.84 -5.56
N THR A 198 -10.32 12.08 -5.45
CA THR A 198 -9.66 12.71 -4.31
C THR A 198 -9.09 14.08 -4.68
N ARG A 199 -8.66 14.28 -5.93
CA ARG A 199 -8.14 15.57 -6.43
C ARG A 199 -8.59 15.87 -7.84
N VAL A 200 -8.78 17.16 -8.14
CA VAL A 200 -8.95 17.68 -9.49
C VAL A 200 -7.97 18.83 -9.67
N LYS A 201 -7.19 18.81 -10.76
CA LYS A 201 -6.31 19.91 -11.17
C LYS A 201 -6.76 20.47 -12.51
N ILE A 202 -6.75 21.79 -12.65
CA ILE A 202 -7.03 22.50 -13.89
C ILE A 202 -5.89 23.48 -14.14
N GLY A 203 -5.07 23.22 -15.16
CA GLY A 203 -3.87 24.03 -15.43
C GLY A 203 -2.91 24.08 -14.24
N GLY A 204 -2.71 22.94 -13.56
CA GLY A 204 -1.89 22.84 -12.35
C GLY A 204 -2.58 23.24 -11.04
N ARG A 205 -3.59 24.12 -11.08
CA ARG A 205 -4.33 24.56 -9.88
C ARG A 205 -5.30 23.52 -9.36
N GLN A 206 -5.28 23.29 -8.05
CA GLN A 206 -6.22 22.40 -7.39
C GLN A 206 -7.63 23.02 -7.35
N ALA A 207 -8.63 22.25 -7.76
CA ALA A 207 -10.02 22.67 -7.77
C ALA A 207 -10.77 22.09 -6.56
N LYS A 208 -11.66 22.90 -5.96
CA LYS A 208 -12.55 22.46 -4.88
C LYS A 208 -13.71 21.66 -5.47
N ILE A 209 -13.91 20.43 -5.00
CA ILE A 209 -15.00 19.56 -5.46
C ILE A 209 -16.28 19.97 -4.74
N VAL A 210 -17.34 20.23 -5.50
CA VAL A 210 -18.65 20.69 -5.01
C VAL A 210 -19.70 19.58 -5.07
N LYS A 211 -19.74 18.81 -6.16
CA LYS A 211 -20.59 17.62 -6.29
C LYS A 211 -19.80 16.48 -6.91
N LYS A 212 -20.04 15.25 -6.46
CA LYS A 212 -19.35 14.05 -6.92
C LYS A 212 -20.33 12.91 -7.15
N SER A 213 -20.12 12.18 -8.24
CA SER A 213 -20.78 10.91 -8.57
C SER A 213 -19.83 10.08 -9.43
N SER A 214 -20.20 8.84 -9.75
CA SER A 214 -19.40 7.97 -10.62
C SER A 214 -19.22 8.49 -12.06
N LYS A 215 -20.13 9.35 -12.55
CA LYS A 215 -20.16 9.85 -13.94
C LYS A 215 -19.98 11.36 -14.09
N LYS A 216 -20.07 12.13 -12.99
CA LYS A 216 -20.07 13.60 -13.02
C LYS A 216 -19.40 14.19 -11.78
N LEU A 217 -18.56 15.20 -11.99
CA LEU A 217 -18.06 16.11 -10.97
C LEU A 217 -18.53 17.53 -11.27
N VAL A 218 -18.70 18.32 -10.22
CA VAL A 218 -18.78 19.77 -10.29
C VAL A 218 -17.69 20.33 -9.40
N VAL A 219 -16.86 21.21 -9.91
CA VAL A 219 -15.73 21.82 -9.18
C VAL A 219 -15.74 23.34 -9.27
N ARG A 220 -15.06 24.01 -8.34
CA ARG A 220 -14.79 25.46 -8.38
C ARG A 220 -13.29 25.73 -8.29
N VAL A 221 -12.80 26.66 -9.10
CA VAL A 221 -11.38 27.06 -9.13
C VAL A 221 -11.19 28.44 -9.75
N LYS A 222 -10.22 29.22 -9.27
CA LYS A 222 -9.78 30.47 -9.90
C LYS A 222 -8.64 30.18 -10.89
N LEU A 223 -8.81 30.52 -12.16
CA LEU A 223 -7.90 30.10 -13.23
C LEU A 223 -7.15 31.28 -13.86
N PRO A 224 -5.88 31.08 -14.28
CA PRO A 224 -5.17 32.03 -15.14
C PRO A 224 -5.69 31.92 -16.58
N ALA A 225 -5.39 32.93 -17.41
CA ALA A 225 -5.66 32.86 -18.85
C ALA A 225 -4.88 31.70 -19.51
N GLY A 226 -5.40 31.19 -20.62
CA GLY A 226 -4.76 30.15 -21.43
C GLY A 226 -5.60 28.89 -21.65
N LYS A 227 -5.04 27.94 -22.40
CA LYS A 227 -5.66 26.61 -22.64
C LYS A 227 -5.20 25.64 -21.55
N LEU A 228 -6.08 25.35 -20.60
CA LEU A 228 -5.76 24.59 -19.40
C LEU A 228 -6.26 23.15 -19.48
N GLN A 229 -5.39 22.21 -19.12
CA GLN A 229 -5.74 20.80 -19.02
C GLN A 229 -6.46 20.50 -17.70
N VAL A 230 -7.60 19.80 -17.79
CA VAL A 230 -8.32 19.25 -16.64
C VAL A 230 -7.84 17.82 -16.41
N ARG A 231 -7.33 17.55 -15.22
CA ARG A 231 -6.94 16.22 -14.77
C ARG A 231 -7.65 15.87 -13.48
N VAL A 232 -8.09 14.63 -13.38
CA VAL A 232 -8.81 14.09 -12.22
C VAL A 232 -8.00 12.95 -11.64
N ARG A 233 -7.82 12.90 -10.31
CA ARG A 233 -7.11 11.82 -9.61
C ARG A 233 -8.06 11.02 -8.74
N THR A 234 -7.87 9.71 -8.78
CA THR A 234 -8.46 8.74 -7.83
C THR A 234 -7.32 7.95 -7.16
N GLY A 235 -7.65 6.93 -6.37
CA GLY A 235 -6.66 5.94 -5.92
C GLY A 235 -5.90 5.25 -7.08
N LEU A 236 -6.51 5.20 -8.27
CA LEU A 236 -5.99 4.59 -9.51
C LEU A 236 -5.02 5.49 -10.29
N GLY A 237 -4.71 6.67 -9.76
CA GLY A 237 -3.91 7.67 -10.45
C GLY A 237 -4.75 8.69 -11.23
N TRP A 238 -4.08 9.39 -12.13
CA TRP A 238 -4.62 10.54 -12.85
C TRP A 238 -5.32 10.14 -14.15
N SER A 239 -6.31 10.93 -14.55
CA SER A 239 -6.91 10.86 -15.88
C SER A 239 -5.90 11.22 -16.95
N ALA A 240 -6.02 10.57 -18.11
CA ALA A 240 -5.29 10.95 -19.32
C ALA A 240 -5.60 12.41 -19.71
N ALA A 241 -4.60 13.08 -20.28
CA ALA A 241 -4.77 14.40 -20.88
C ALA A 241 -5.28 14.22 -22.32
N THR A 242 -6.43 14.80 -22.63
CA THR A 242 -7.08 14.71 -23.94
C THR A 242 -7.60 16.08 -24.38
N SER A 243 -7.85 16.25 -25.68
CA SER A 243 -8.53 17.45 -26.21
C SER A 243 -9.89 17.69 -25.55
N LYS A 244 -10.62 16.60 -25.25
CA LYS A 244 -11.92 16.63 -24.57
C LYS A 244 -11.86 17.12 -23.12
N SER A 245 -10.68 17.05 -22.49
CA SER A 245 -10.44 17.48 -21.11
C SER A 245 -9.75 18.84 -20.98
N ARG A 246 -9.86 19.72 -21.97
CA ARG A 246 -9.37 21.11 -21.90
C ARG A 246 -10.47 22.14 -21.66
N VAL A 247 -10.10 23.24 -21.00
CA VAL A 247 -10.88 24.49 -20.88
C VAL A 247 -10.01 25.65 -21.35
N THR A 248 -10.58 26.57 -22.11
CA THR A 248 -9.93 27.82 -22.52
C THR A 248 -10.35 28.93 -21.56
N VAL A 249 -9.39 29.66 -21.03
CA VAL A 249 -9.60 30.79 -20.13
C VAL A 249 -9.13 32.05 -20.85
N ARG A 250 -10.00 33.06 -20.94
CA ARG A 250 -9.72 34.36 -21.58
C ARG A 250 -10.01 35.47 -20.59
#